data_AF-A0A0K1EID8-F1
#
_entry.id   AF-A0A0K1EID8-F1
#
_cell.length_a   1.000
_cell.length_b   1.000
_cell.length_c   1.000
_cell.angle_alpha   90.00
_cell.angle_beta   90.00
_cell.angle_gamma   90.00
#
_symmetry.space_group_name_H-M   'P 1'
#
loop_
_entity.id
_entity.type
_entity.pdbx_description
1 polymer ?
#
loop_
_entity_poly.entity_id
_entity_poly.type
_entity_poly.pdbx_seq_one_letter_code
_entity_poly.pdbx_strand_id
1 'polypeptide(L)'
;MKPVTSALLDLLRGVLLASVVVGCGRSAILDTEFDPSVSGPGSGPGGMGASGPGPGGAGPGGGGLGGMGQGGEAPVCDMPEPEVCDGLDNDCDGLIDEGDPGGGAGCPTGLSGECGQGTTTCQGGTLICVPDTGPTPEICNGLDDDCNGLIDDGVPCNCVLRQFQNHEYEFCAIELSWDEAAAMCAQRGLFLATLGSPQENQFVFEAASAISSDRWWIGLRRNINSGAWQWSNGMPVTYTNWAPGEPNNSGGNEHCGQINRFYPASTWNDEPCDTPLFFVCESFGGP
;
A
#
# COMPACT_ATOMS: atom_id res chain seq x y z
N MET A 1 17.42 -37.79 52.36
CA MET A 1 18.20 -37.70 51.11
C MET A 1 18.44 -39.10 50.55
N LYS A 2 17.72 -39.45 49.49
CA LYS A 2 18.01 -40.47 48.46
C LYS A 2 16.88 -40.41 47.39
N PRO A 3 17.14 -40.82 46.15
CA PRO A 3 16.61 -40.18 44.94
C PRO A 3 15.43 -40.91 44.27
N VAL A 4 14.92 -40.22 43.24
CA VAL A 4 13.86 -40.55 42.27
C VAL A 4 13.93 -41.99 41.73
N THR A 5 12.78 -42.65 41.61
CA THR A 5 12.58 -43.80 40.72
C THR A 5 11.47 -43.52 39.71
N SER A 6 11.79 -43.89 38.47
CA SER A 6 11.02 -43.83 37.25
C SER A 6 9.95 -44.92 37.19
N ALA A 7 8.77 -44.57 36.69
CA ALA A 7 7.83 -45.48 36.01
C ALA A 7 7.39 -44.75 34.73
N LEU A 8 8.14 -44.95 33.63
CA LEU A 8 7.75 -45.74 32.45
C LEU A 8 6.23 -45.74 32.16
N LEU A 9 5.78 -45.04 31.11
CA LEU A 9 5.86 -45.44 29.69
C LEU A 9 4.86 -46.56 29.38
N ASP A 10 3.60 -46.18 29.08
CA ASP A 10 2.67 -46.98 28.29
C ASP A 10 1.48 -46.10 27.87
N LEU A 11 1.48 -45.62 26.62
CA LEU A 11 0.29 -45.24 25.86
C LEU A 11 0.66 -45.03 24.37
N LEU A 12 1.35 -45.98 23.76
CA LEU A 12 1.53 -46.05 22.30
C LEU A 12 1.48 -47.51 21.82
N ARG A 13 0.43 -47.79 21.01
CA ARG A 13 0.12 -48.95 20.12
C ARG A 13 -1.21 -49.60 20.53
N GLY A 14 -2.26 -49.66 19.73
CA GLY A 14 -2.52 -49.25 18.35
C GLY A 14 -3.78 -49.98 17.86
N VAL A 15 -4.54 -49.40 16.93
CA VAL A 15 -5.39 -50.15 15.99
C VAL A 15 -5.37 -49.40 14.66
N LEU A 16 -4.80 -50.06 13.66
CA LEU A 16 -4.89 -49.75 12.24
C LEU A 16 -6.00 -50.63 11.63
N LEU A 17 -6.47 -50.24 10.42
CA LEU A 17 -7.37 -50.93 9.47
C LEU A 17 -8.86 -50.51 9.61
N ALA A 18 -9.61 -50.15 8.56
CA ALA A 18 -9.36 -50.07 7.13
C ALA A 18 -10.40 -49.17 6.43
N SER A 19 -10.00 -48.61 5.30
CA SER A 19 -10.71 -48.08 4.13
C SER A 19 -12.25 -48.09 4.08
N VAL A 20 -12.84 -46.91 3.84
CA VAL A 20 -13.83 -46.69 2.76
C VAL A 20 -13.63 -45.26 2.23
N VAL A 21 -13.04 -45.15 1.04
CA VAL A 21 -13.11 -43.93 0.22
C VAL A 21 -14.32 -44.11 -0.70
N VAL A 22 -15.40 -43.35 -0.47
CA VAL A 22 -16.42 -43.14 -1.48
C VAL A 22 -16.04 -41.88 -2.24
N GLY A 23 -15.62 -42.08 -3.48
CA GLY A 23 -15.48 -41.02 -4.46
C GLY A 23 -16.83 -40.59 -5.03
N CYS A 24 -16.90 -39.31 -5.39
CA CYS A 24 -17.66 -38.81 -6.52
C CYS A 24 -16.76 -37.67 -7.05
N GLY A 25 -16.09 -37.73 -8.20
CA GLY A 25 -16.46 -38.38 -9.44
C GLY A 25 -17.01 -37.34 -10.41
N ARG A 26 -16.13 -36.47 -10.94
CA ARG A 26 -16.29 -35.94 -12.31
C ARG A 26 -14.93 -35.89 -13.00
N SER A 27 -14.78 -36.84 -13.92
CA SER A 27 -13.75 -37.00 -14.96
C SER A 27 -13.62 -35.75 -15.85
N ALA A 28 -12.39 -35.29 -16.08
CA ALA A 28 -11.55 -35.48 -17.29
C ALA A 28 -11.88 -34.45 -18.39
N ILE A 29 -11.01 -33.92 -19.24
CA ILE A 29 -9.79 -34.39 -19.95
C ILE A 29 -9.06 -33.07 -20.36
N LEU A 30 -7.76 -32.84 -20.16
CA LEU A 30 -6.66 -33.13 -21.09
C LEU A 30 -5.32 -32.74 -20.44
N ASP A 31 -4.43 -33.72 -20.35
CA ASP A 31 -2.99 -33.54 -20.18
C ASP A 31 -2.37 -32.96 -21.45
N THR A 32 -1.48 -31.98 -21.31
CA THR A 32 -0.28 -31.90 -22.15
C THR A 32 0.87 -31.34 -21.32
N GLU A 33 1.88 -32.18 -21.15
CA GLU A 33 3.17 -31.89 -20.54
C GLU A 33 3.95 -30.85 -21.36
N PHE A 34 4.69 -29.97 -20.69
CA PHE A 34 5.69 -29.11 -21.32
C PHE A 34 7.02 -29.25 -20.57
N ASP A 35 7.89 -30.09 -21.12
CA ASP A 35 9.26 -30.39 -20.69
C ASP A 35 10.21 -29.24 -21.11
N PRO A 36 11.22 -28.85 -20.32
CA PRO A 36 12.14 -27.76 -20.62
C PRO A 36 13.38 -28.29 -21.36
N SER A 37 13.58 -27.89 -22.62
CA SER A 37 14.91 -27.67 -23.23
C SER A 37 14.80 -27.53 -24.76
N VAL A 38 15.10 -26.34 -25.31
CA VAL A 38 15.85 -26.22 -26.57
C VAL A 38 16.67 -24.92 -26.55
N SER A 39 17.93 -25.08 -26.92
CA SER A 39 19.06 -24.17 -26.94
C SER A 39 19.25 -23.40 -28.26
N GLY A 40 19.49 -22.08 -28.14
CA GLY A 40 20.50 -21.25 -28.85
C GLY A 40 20.20 -20.75 -30.27
N PRO A 41 21.11 -19.96 -30.90
CA PRO A 41 22.05 -18.91 -30.43
C PRO A 41 21.67 -17.53 -31.09
N GLY A 42 22.26 -16.35 -30.90
CA GLY A 42 23.50 -15.81 -30.32
C GLY A 42 23.90 -14.52 -31.09
N SER A 43 24.76 -13.70 -30.50
CA SER A 43 25.45 -12.48 -31.03
C SER A 43 24.67 -11.17 -30.86
N GLY A 44 25.14 -10.10 -30.19
CA GLY A 44 26.48 -9.72 -29.74
C GLY A 44 26.68 -8.21 -30.04
N PRO A 45 27.37 -7.41 -29.20
CA PRO A 45 27.24 -5.95 -29.17
C PRO A 45 28.45 -5.19 -29.77
N GLY A 46 28.27 -3.90 -30.05
CA GLY A 46 29.34 -2.94 -30.37
C GLY A 46 28.71 -1.62 -30.83
N GLY A 47 29.20 -0.42 -30.53
CA GLY A 47 30.41 0.06 -29.89
C GLY A 47 30.50 1.55 -30.26
N MET A 48 30.53 2.44 -29.28
CA MET A 48 30.64 3.89 -29.53
C MET A 48 32.10 4.23 -29.86
N GLY A 49 32.34 4.81 -31.03
CA GLY A 49 33.64 5.33 -31.45
C GLY A 49 33.48 6.73 -32.04
N ALA A 50 33.93 7.73 -31.28
CA ALA A 50 34.09 9.10 -31.73
C ALA A 50 35.43 9.27 -32.45
N SER A 51 35.46 9.97 -33.59
CA SER A 51 36.63 10.60 -34.20
C SER A 51 36.19 11.54 -35.33
N GLY A 52 36.39 12.86 -35.18
CA GLY A 52 36.59 13.75 -36.34
C GLY A 52 38.06 13.65 -36.83
N PRO A 53 38.61 14.61 -37.61
CA PRO A 53 38.00 15.65 -38.46
C PRO A 53 38.52 15.58 -39.92
N GLY A 54 37.95 16.36 -40.85
CA GLY A 54 38.66 16.65 -42.11
C GLY A 54 37.85 17.40 -43.18
N PRO A 55 38.45 18.36 -43.92
CA PRO A 55 37.72 19.43 -44.60
C PRO A 55 37.69 19.29 -46.12
N GLY A 56 36.84 20.10 -46.77
CA GLY A 56 37.13 20.60 -48.11
C GLY A 56 35.97 20.49 -49.11
N GLY A 57 35.78 21.57 -49.85
CA GLY A 57 35.14 21.51 -51.17
C GLY A 57 34.06 22.55 -51.41
N ALA A 58 34.46 23.81 -51.58
CA ALA A 58 33.66 24.78 -52.31
C ALA A 58 33.55 24.37 -53.80
N GLY A 59 32.37 24.55 -54.40
CA GLY A 59 32.19 24.41 -55.85
C GLY A 59 30.75 24.75 -56.28
N PRO A 60 30.53 25.62 -57.29
CA PRO A 60 29.27 26.32 -57.49
C PRO A 60 28.41 25.73 -58.62
N GLY A 61 27.13 26.11 -58.62
CA GLY A 61 26.40 26.38 -59.86
C GLY A 61 25.26 25.42 -60.19
N GLY A 62 24.20 26.01 -60.76
CA GLY A 62 23.26 25.31 -61.63
C GLY A 62 21.82 25.46 -61.19
N GLY A 63 21.12 26.43 -61.78
CA GLY A 63 19.67 26.52 -61.68
C GLY A 63 18.98 25.31 -62.30
N GLY A 64 17.82 24.98 -61.76
CA GLY A 64 16.92 23.95 -62.25
C GLY A 64 15.50 24.31 -61.88
N LEU A 65 14.84 25.07 -62.75
CA LEU A 65 13.39 25.22 -62.76
C LEU A 65 12.78 23.90 -63.20
N GLY A 66 11.78 23.40 -62.46
CA GLY A 66 10.83 22.43 -62.98
C GLY A 66 10.49 21.29 -62.03
N GLY A 67 9.28 21.34 -61.48
CA GLY A 67 8.70 20.20 -60.79
C GLY A 67 7.60 20.57 -59.81
N MET A 68 6.48 21.10 -60.32
CA MET A 68 5.23 21.15 -59.56
C MET A 68 4.72 19.71 -59.37
N GLY A 69 5.19 19.06 -58.31
CA GLY A 69 4.45 17.99 -57.67
C GLY A 69 3.45 18.63 -56.74
N GLN A 70 2.15 18.43 -56.98
CA GLN A 70 1.09 18.78 -56.04
C GLN A 70 1.25 17.91 -54.78
N GLY A 71 2.14 18.32 -53.88
CA GLY A 71 2.12 17.95 -52.47
C GLY A 71 1.39 19.08 -51.74
N GLY A 72 0.43 18.73 -50.89
CA GLY A 72 -0.27 19.71 -50.05
C GLY A 72 0.76 20.58 -49.35
N GLU A 73 0.70 21.88 -49.63
CA GLU A 73 1.51 22.90 -48.98
C GLU A 73 1.22 22.80 -47.48
N ALA A 74 2.27 22.55 -46.69
CA ALA A 74 2.21 22.85 -45.27
C ALA A 74 1.79 24.32 -45.14
N PRO A 75 0.87 24.68 -44.22
CA PRO A 75 0.41 26.05 -44.09
C PRO A 75 1.63 26.96 -43.92
N VAL A 76 1.72 27.96 -44.79
CA VAL A 76 2.74 28.99 -44.66
C VAL A 76 2.38 29.80 -43.42
N CYS A 77 3.29 29.83 -42.46
CA CYS A 77 3.19 30.59 -41.23
C CYS A 77 3.39 32.08 -41.58
N ASP A 78 2.32 32.72 -42.08
CA ASP A 78 2.34 34.04 -42.73
C ASP A 78 2.22 35.22 -41.73
N MET A 79 1.90 34.94 -40.46
CA MET A 79 1.80 35.94 -39.40
C MET A 79 2.16 35.30 -38.04
N PRO A 80 3.23 35.75 -37.36
CA PRO A 80 3.63 35.20 -36.09
C PRO A 80 2.65 35.62 -34.97
N GLU A 81 2.03 34.64 -34.33
CA GLU A 81 1.16 34.78 -33.15
C GLU A 81 1.85 34.17 -31.91
N PRO A 82 1.45 34.54 -30.67
CA PRO A 82 1.98 33.87 -29.49
C PRO A 82 1.65 32.37 -29.50
N GLU A 83 2.60 31.55 -29.04
CA GLU A 83 2.43 30.09 -28.96
C GLU A 83 1.17 29.64 -28.21
N VAL A 84 0.54 28.61 -28.75
CA VAL A 84 -0.57 27.87 -28.17
C VAL A 84 -0.20 26.40 -28.18
N CYS A 85 -0.53 25.67 -27.12
CA CYS A 85 -0.23 24.23 -27.04
C CYS A 85 -1.09 23.39 -28.01
N ASP A 86 -0.71 23.37 -29.28
CA ASP A 86 -1.43 22.67 -30.36
C ASP A 86 -0.52 21.87 -31.30
N GLY A 87 0.80 21.87 -31.05
CA GLY A 87 1.77 21.10 -31.81
C GLY A 87 2.15 21.76 -33.13
N LEU A 88 1.83 23.04 -33.29
CA LEU A 88 2.23 23.89 -34.40
C LEU A 88 3.24 24.94 -33.90
N ASP A 89 3.96 25.51 -34.85
CA ASP A 89 4.83 26.67 -34.65
C ASP A 89 3.97 27.91 -34.98
N ASN A 90 3.42 28.60 -33.98
CA ASN A 90 2.48 29.72 -34.19
C ASN A 90 3.22 31.04 -34.39
N ASP A 91 4.41 31.19 -33.81
CA ASP A 91 5.25 32.39 -33.88
C ASP A 91 6.31 32.33 -35.00
N CYS A 92 6.37 31.20 -35.70
CA CYS A 92 7.19 30.93 -36.88
C CYS A 92 8.70 31.06 -36.63
N ASP A 93 9.19 30.84 -35.40
CA ASP A 93 10.61 30.91 -35.07
C ASP A 93 11.38 29.60 -35.36
N GLY A 94 10.66 28.54 -35.75
CA GLY A 94 11.18 27.22 -36.07
C GLY A 94 11.20 26.25 -34.88
N LEU A 95 10.67 26.66 -33.73
CA LEU A 95 10.39 25.82 -32.57
C LEU A 95 8.88 25.55 -32.51
N ILE A 96 8.50 24.45 -31.86
CA ILE A 96 7.09 24.07 -31.69
C ILE A 96 6.79 24.14 -30.20
N ASP A 97 5.71 24.84 -29.85
CA ASP A 97 5.20 24.97 -28.48
C ASP A 97 6.29 25.37 -27.46
N GLU A 98 7.21 26.29 -27.78
CA GLU A 98 8.30 26.65 -26.87
C GLU A 98 7.83 27.50 -25.68
N GLY A 99 8.51 27.37 -24.55
CA GLY A 99 8.20 28.15 -23.35
C GLY A 99 6.94 27.72 -22.59
N ASP A 100 6.41 26.52 -22.85
CA ASP A 100 5.25 25.93 -22.17
C ASP A 100 3.94 26.75 -22.34
N PRO A 101 3.46 26.92 -23.59
CA PRO A 101 2.28 27.73 -23.87
C PRO A 101 1.03 27.15 -23.19
N GLY A 102 0.29 27.99 -22.47
CA GLY A 102 -0.87 27.56 -21.70
C GLY A 102 -0.55 26.76 -20.43
N GLY A 103 0.73 26.50 -20.15
CA GLY A 103 1.21 25.86 -18.92
C GLY A 103 1.14 26.75 -17.68
N GLY A 104 1.40 26.17 -16.51
CA GLY A 104 1.51 26.87 -15.23
C GLY A 104 0.19 27.08 -14.47
N ALA A 105 -0.94 26.63 -14.99
CA ALA A 105 -2.20 26.64 -14.25
C ALA A 105 -2.34 25.39 -13.37
N GLY A 106 -2.88 25.56 -12.15
CA GLY A 106 -3.22 24.43 -11.29
C GLY A 106 -4.34 23.58 -11.88
N CYS A 107 -4.21 22.27 -11.79
CA CYS A 107 -5.15 21.30 -12.36
C CYS A 107 -5.28 20.05 -11.47
N PRO A 108 -6.45 19.38 -11.45
CA PRO A 108 -6.61 18.09 -10.80
C PRO A 108 -6.01 16.98 -11.68
N THR A 109 -5.06 16.21 -11.16
CA THR A 109 -4.40 15.11 -11.89
C THR A 109 -5.31 13.89 -12.04
N GLY A 110 -6.34 13.78 -11.20
CA GLY A 110 -7.19 12.59 -11.09
C GLY A 110 -6.57 11.47 -10.24
N LEU A 111 -5.37 11.67 -9.69
CA LEU A 111 -4.76 10.80 -8.70
C LEU A 111 -5.32 11.08 -7.30
N SER A 112 -5.11 10.15 -6.38
CA SER A 112 -5.47 10.29 -4.97
C SER A 112 -4.28 10.86 -4.18
N GLY A 113 -4.54 11.26 -2.92
CA GLY A 113 -3.48 11.67 -1.99
C GLY A 113 -2.73 12.94 -2.39
N GLU A 114 -1.45 12.98 -2.03
CA GLU A 114 -0.54 14.12 -2.27
C GLU A 114 -0.35 14.39 -3.77
N CYS A 115 -0.57 13.38 -4.62
CA CYS A 115 -0.39 13.45 -6.06
C CYS A 115 -1.63 14.00 -6.81
N GLY A 116 -2.70 14.36 -6.08
CA GLY A 116 -3.97 14.82 -6.66
C GLY A 116 -3.95 16.22 -7.26
N GLN A 117 -3.02 17.07 -6.82
CA GLN A 117 -2.78 18.41 -7.37
C GLN A 117 -1.63 18.40 -8.37
N GLY A 118 -1.78 19.16 -9.44
CA GLY A 118 -0.77 19.28 -10.46
C GLY A 118 -0.78 20.63 -11.14
N THR A 119 0.20 20.80 -12.02
CA THR A 119 0.36 21.97 -12.87
C THR A 119 0.26 21.54 -14.34
N THR A 120 -0.46 22.32 -15.13
CA THR A 120 -0.57 22.08 -16.57
C THR A 120 0.78 22.34 -17.24
N THR A 121 1.20 21.45 -18.14
CA THR A 121 2.36 21.66 -19.00
C THR A 121 2.05 21.20 -20.43
N CYS A 122 2.63 21.85 -21.42
CA CYS A 122 2.50 21.53 -22.82
C CYS A 122 3.52 20.47 -23.21
N GLN A 123 3.04 19.28 -23.55
CA GLN A 123 3.89 18.19 -24.01
C GLN A 123 3.37 17.62 -25.33
N GLY A 124 4.07 17.93 -26.42
CA GLY A 124 3.75 17.42 -27.77
C GLY A 124 2.41 17.92 -28.29
N GLY A 125 2.15 19.23 -28.21
CA GLY A 125 0.91 19.86 -28.67
C GLY A 125 -0.32 19.49 -27.84
N THR A 126 -0.13 19.04 -26.59
CA THR A 126 -1.23 18.72 -25.69
C THR A 126 -0.94 19.23 -24.30
N LEU A 127 -1.90 19.99 -23.74
CA LEU A 127 -1.84 20.44 -22.36
C LEU A 127 -2.16 19.28 -21.43
N ILE A 128 -1.16 18.79 -20.72
CA ILE A 128 -1.25 17.69 -19.75
C ILE A 128 -1.19 18.22 -18.33
N CYS A 129 -1.88 17.58 -17.39
CA CYS A 129 -1.77 17.89 -15.97
C CYS A 129 -0.73 16.97 -15.32
N VAL A 130 0.35 17.53 -14.78
CA VAL A 130 1.44 16.77 -14.16
C VAL A 130 1.43 17.02 -12.64
N PRO A 131 1.52 15.98 -11.79
CA PRO A 131 1.54 16.15 -10.34
C PRO A 131 2.63 17.13 -9.87
N ASP A 132 2.29 18.01 -8.94
CA ASP A 132 3.22 18.98 -8.35
C ASP A 132 4.26 18.30 -7.45
N THR A 133 3.86 17.18 -6.86
CA THR A 133 4.68 16.30 -6.01
C THR A 133 4.94 14.99 -6.76
N GLY A 134 6.19 14.54 -6.76
CA GLY A 134 6.54 13.21 -7.25
C GLY A 134 6.29 12.14 -6.19
N PRO A 135 6.28 10.85 -6.57
CA PRO A 135 6.08 9.75 -5.63
C PRO A 135 7.19 9.74 -4.58
N THR A 136 6.80 9.75 -3.31
CA THR A 136 7.67 9.63 -2.14
C THR A 136 7.35 8.36 -1.37
N PRO A 137 8.29 7.76 -0.61
CA PRO A 137 7.97 6.61 0.22
C PRO A 137 6.81 6.93 1.16
N GLU A 138 5.87 6.01 1.24
CA GLU A 138 4.70 6.08 2.11
C GLU A 138 5.06 6.56 3.52
N ILE A 139 4.35 7.59 3.97
CA ILE A 139 4.29 7.98 5.38
C ILE A 139 2.86 7.74 5.81
N CYS A 140 2.66 6.99 6.91
CA CYS A 140 1.33 6.48 7.24
C CYS A 140 0.39 7.62 7.72
N ASN A 141 -0.12 8.42 6.79
CA ASN A 141 -0.80 9.70 6.99
C ASN A 141 -2.22 9.68 6.40
N GLY A 142 -2.67 8.54 5.87
CA GLY A 142 -3.98 8.38 5.24
C GLY A 142 -4.05 8.99 3.83
N LEU A 143 -2.91 9.28 3.21
CA LEU A 143 -2.76 9.74 1.84
C LEU A 143 -1.89 8.74 1.04
N ASP A 144 -2.04 8.78 -0.27
CA ASP A 144 -1.18 8.05 -1.22
C ASP A 144 0.03 8.95 -1.52
N ASP A 145 1.18 8.65 -0.92
CA ASP A 145 2.41 9.46 -1.04
C ASP A 145 3.31 8.96 -2.18
N ASP A 146 3.26 7.67 -2.50
CA ASP A 146 4.05 7.03 -3.56
C ASP A 146 3.31 6.98 -4.91
N CYS A 147 2.12 7.59 -4.96
CA CYS A 147 1.24 7.74 -6.12
C CYS A 147 0.86 6.41 -6.79
N ASN A 148 0.84 5.29 -6.05
CA ASN A 148 0.55 3.97 -6.63
C ASN A 148 -0.96 3.66 -6.69
N GLY A 149 -1.81 4.52 -6.14
CA GLY A 149 -3.26 4.39 -6.08
C GLY A 149 -3.78 3.66 -4.84
N LEU A 150 -2.90 3.28 -3.92
CA LEU A 150 -3.18 2.74 -2.60
C LEU A 150 -2.71 3.75 -1.56
N ILE A 151 -3.34 3.72 -0.39
CA ILE A 151 -2.96 4.61 0.72
C ILE A 151 -2.25 3.75 1.77
N ASP A 152 -1.14 4.25 2.30
CA ASP A 152 -0.37 3.69 3.40
C ASP A 152 0.04 2.21 3.17
N ASP A 153 0.42 1.82 1.95
CA ASP A 153 0.77 0.41 1.60
C ASP A 153 2.27 0.10 1.58
N GLY A 154 3.11 1.12 1.80
CA GLY A 154 4.57 1.07 1.76
C GLY A 154 5.23 1.09 3.14
N VAL A 155 6.56 1.01 3.17
CA VAL A 155 7.36 1.03 4.42
C VAL A 155 7.55 2.50 4.85
N PRO A 156 7.17 2.91 6.07
CA PRO A 156 7.20 2.14 7.32
C PRO A 156 5.86 1.56 7.81
N CYS A 157 4.81 1.52 7.00
CA CYS A 157 3.51 0.92 7.33
C CYS A 157 3.54 -0.64 7.36
N ASN A 158 4.69 -1.23 7.69
CA ASN A 158 4.92 -2.67 7.79
C ASN A 158 4.09 -3.27 8.94
N CYS A 159 2.87 -3.67 8.63
CA CYS A 159 2.08 -4.53 9.49
C CYS A 159 2.57 -5.97 9.39
N VAL A 160 2.73 -6.62 10.53
CA VAL A 160 3.14 -8.02 10.60
C VAL A 160 1.90 -8.91 10.63
N LEU A 161 1.70 -9.70 9.58
CA LEU A 161 0.60 -10.67 9.50
C LEU A 161 0.78 -11.84 10.48
N ARG A 162 -0.30 -12.18 11.18
CA ARG A 162 -0.43 -13.36 12.03
C ARG A 162 -1.82 -13.96 11.87
N GLN A 163 -1.95 -15.24 12.21
CA GLN A 163 -3.19 -16.00 12.12
C GLN A 163 -3.49 -16.61 13.47
N PHE A 164 -4.75 -16.54 13.89
CA PHE A 164 -5.22 -17.26 15.06
C PHE A 164 -6.64 -17.75 14.82
N GLN A 165 -6.83 -19.06 14.91
CA GLN A 165 -8.08 -19.72 14.54
C GLN A 165 -8.48 -19.37 13.11
N ASN A 166 -9.68 -18.83 12.88
CA ASN A 166 -10.20 -18.45 11.56
C ASN A 166 -10.04 -16.95 11.27
N HIS A 167 -9.20 -16.26 12.03
CA HIS A 167 -9.05 -14.80 11.98
C HIS A 167 -7.62 -14.44 11.56
N GLU A 168 -7.52 -13.40 10.73
CA GLU A 168 -6.26 -12.81 10.29
C GLU A 168 -6.01 -11.51 11.05
N TYR A 169 -4.79 -11.30 11.53
CA TYR A 169 -4.41 -10.12 12.30
C TYR A 169 -3.21 -9.42 11.66
N GLU A 170 -3.26 -8.10 11.64
CA GLU A 170 -2.19 -7.22 11.16
C GLU A 170 -1.66 -6.38 12.32
N PHE A 171 -0.40 -6.61 12.71
CA PHE A 171 0.25 -5.86 13.80
C PHE A 171 1.08 -4.72 13.23
N CYS A 172 0.57 -3.50 13.30
CA CYS A 172 1.15 -2.32 12.69
C CYS A 172 1.97 -1.53 13.72
N ALA A 173 3.30 -1.53 13.56
CA ALA A 173 4.24 -0.86 14.45
C ALA A 173 4.50 0.60 14.02
N ILE A 174 3.42 1.34 13.81
CA ILE A 174 3.38 2.76 13.47
C ILE A 174 2.44 3.48 14.45
N GLU A 175 2.84 4.65 14.93
CA GLU A 175 2.11 5.34 15.99
C GLU A 175 1.00 6.21 15.41
N LEU A 176 -0.25 5.85 15.66
CA LEU A 176 -1.44 6.58 15.20
C LEU A 176 -2.41 6.82 16.36
N SER A 177 -3.25 7.86 16.25
CA SER A 177 -4.44 7.97 17.10
C SER A 177 -5.38 6.78 16.86
N TRP A 178 -6.30 6.54 17.79
CA TRP A 178 -7.25 5.44 17.65
C TRP A 178 -8.11 5.57 16.39
N ASP A 179 -8.53 6.80 16.05
CA ASP A 179 -9.36 7.07 14.88
C ASP A 179 -8.59 6.88 13.56
N GLU A 180 -7.34 7.32 13.48
CA GLU A 180 -6.46 7.07 12.33
C GLU A 180 -6.15 5.58 12.16
N ALA A 181 -5.84 4.88 13.24
CA ALA A 181 -5.61 3.44 13.22
C ALA A 181 -6.86 2.66 12.77
N ALA A 182 -8.05 3.05 13.24
CA ALA A 182 -9.32 2.48 12.80
C ALA A 182 -9.58 2.72 11.31
N ALA A 183 -9.27 3.92 10.80
CA ALA A 183 -9.39 4.24 9.38
C ALA A 183 -8.44 3.38 8.54
N MET A 184 -7.19 3.18 8.97
CA MET A 184 -6.22 2.35 8.25
C MET A 184 -6.66 0.89 8.19
N CYS A 185 -7.18 0.33 9.30
CA CYS A 185 -7.77 -1.01 9.26
C CYS A 185 -8.97 -1.06 8.28
N ALA A 186 -9.87 -0.07 8.35
CA ALA A 186 -11.08 -0.04 7.53
C ALA A 186 -10.78 0.06 6.02
N GLN A 187 -9.73 0.79 5.63
CA GLN A 187 -9.28 0.88 4.25
C GLN A 187 -8.88 -0.48 3.67
N ARG A 188 -8.35 -1.37 4.51
CA ARG A 188 -7.97 -2.73 4.15
C ARG A 188 -9.13 -3.73 4.30
N GLY A 189 -10.33 -3.26 4.60
CA GLY A 189 -11.50 -4.11 4.87
C GLY A 189 -11.46 -4.83 6.22
N LEU A 190 -10.64 -4.34 7.15
CA LEU A 190 -10.43 -4.87 8.50
C LEU A 190 -11.05 -3.95 9.56
N PHE A 191 -10.97 -4.35 10.82
CA PHE A 191 -11.32 -3.53 11.98
C PHE A 191 -10.17 -3.53 12.98
N LEU A 192 -10.08 -2.53 13.86
CA LEU A 192 -9.20 -2.68 15.03
C LEU A 192 -9.61 -3.92 15.84
N ALA A 193 -8.63 -4.68 16.34
CA ALA A 193 -8.83 -6.03 16.86
C ALA A 193 -9.87 -6.10 17.99
N THR A 194 -10.80 -7.04 17.84
CA THR A 194 -11.78 -7.45 18.84
C THR A 194 -11.21 -8.60 19.64
N LEU A 195 -11.32 -8.52 20.97
CA LEU A 195 -10.84 -9.59 21.85
C LEU A 195 -12.04 -10.19 22.57
N GLY A 196 -12.59 -11.27 22.01
CA GLY A 196 -13.78 -11.95 22.49
C GLY A 196 -13.51 -13.09 23.48
N SER A 197 -12.25 -13.51 23.64
CA SER A 197 -11.88 -14.63 24.52
C SER A 197 -10.52 -14.45 25.22
N PRO A 198 -10.29 -15.13 26.35
CA PRO A 198 -8.97 -15.16 26.99
C PRO A 198 -7.85 -15.68 26.08
N GLN A 199 -8.15 -16.66 25.21
CA GLN A 199 -7.15 -17.26 24.32
C GLN A 199 -6.74 -16.29 23.21
N GLU A 200 -7.70 -15.60 22.61
CA GLU A 200 -7.46 -14.55 21.63
C GLU A 200 -6.71 -13.37 22.24
N ASN A 201 -7.13 -12.92 23.41
CA ASN A 201 -6.45 -11.87 24.15
C ASN A 201 -4.98 -12.20 24.44
N GLN A 202 -4.70 -13.46 24.85
CA GLN A 202 -3.34 -13.93 25.07
C GLN A 202 -2.53 -13.95 23.77
N PHE A 203 -3.11 -14.44 22.67
CA PHE A 203 -2.45 -14.46 21.37
C PHE A 203 -2.06 -13.04 20.91
N VAL A 204 -2.99 -12.09 20.97
CA VAL A 204 -2.73 -10.70 20.56
C VAL A 204 -1.65 -10.07 21.45
N PHE A 205 -1.71 -10.30 22.77
CA PHE A 205 -0.68 -9.82 23.70
C PHE A 205 0.72 -10.37 23.38
N GLU A 206 0.84 -11.69 23.13
CA GLU A 206 2.12 -12.33 22.84
C GLU A 206 2.69 -11.89 21.49
N ALA A 207 1.84 -11.80 20.46
CA ALA A 207 2.25 -11.37 19.13
C ALA A 207 2.70 -9.90 19.11
N ALA A 208 1.96 -9.01 19.78
CA ALA A 208 2.36 -7.61 19.95
C ALA A 208 3.68 -7.49 20.73
N SER A 209 3.80 -8.22 21.84
CA SER A 209 5.00 -8.23 22.69
C SER A 209 6.26 -8.78 22.01
N ALA A 210 6.08 -9.62 20.98
CA ALA A 210 7.17 -10.15 20.16
C ALA A 210 7.69 -9.10 19.15
N ILE A 211 6.89 -8.08 18.83
CA ILE A 211 7.23 -7.02 17.89
C ILE A 211 7.81 -5.82 18.62
N SER A 212 7.12 -5.32 19.66
CA SER A 212 7.60 -4.21 20.48
C SER A 212 7.16 -4.34 21.94
N SER A 213 7.85 -3.62 22.84
CA SER A 213 7.40 -3.38 24.22
C SER A 213 6.44 -2.20 24.37
N ASP A 214 6.11 -1.50 23.28
CA ASP A 214 5.19 -0.37 23.28
C ASP A 214 3.73 -0.79 23.55
N ARG A 215 2.86 0.23 23.62
CA ARG A 215 1.42 0.12 23.83
C ARG A 215 0.70 -0.07 22.49
N TRP A 216 -0.38 -0.83 22.49
CA TRP A 216 -1.10 -1.22 21.27
C TRP A 216 -2.59 -0.94 21.38
N TRP A 217 -3.15 -0.17 20.45
CA TRP A 217 -4.59 -0.02 20.31
C TRP A 217 -5.25 -1.35 19.97
N ILE A 218 -6.39 -1.57 20.62
CA ILE A 218 -7.38 -2.58 20.27
C ILE A 218 -8.69 -1.86 19.91
N GLY A 219 -9.65 -2.58 19.34
CA GLY A 219 -10.88 -1.99 18.81
C GLY A 219 -11.88 -1.48 19.85
N LEU A 220 -11.48 -1.31 21.10
CA LEU A 220 -12.39 -0.96 22.18
C LEU A 220 -12.55 0.55 22.30
N ARG A 221 -13.77 1.08 22.20
CA ARG A 221 -14.07 2.51 22.39
C ARG A 221 -15.26 2.72 23.32
N ARG A 222 -15.17 3.75 24.16
CA ARG A 222 -16.21 4.16 25.10
C ARG A 222 -17.15 5.17 24.46
N ASN A 223 -18.44 4.90 24.51
CA ASN A 223 -19.46 5.88 24.19
C ASN A 223 -19.54 6.91 25.33
N ILE A 224 -19.26 8.19 25.04
CA ILE A 224 -19.19 9.24 26.05
C ILE A 224 -20.56 9.48 26.72
N ASN A 225 -21.66 9.30 25.99
CA ASN A 225 -23.01 9.58 26.49
C ASN A 225 -23.54 8.47 27.39
N SER A 226 -23.39 7.21 26.97
CA SER A 226 -23.90 6.06 27.74
C SER A 226 -22.88 5.50 28.73
N GLY A 227 -21.60 5.80 28.52
CA GLY A 227 -20.48 5.22 29.25
C GLY A 227 -20.18 3.76 28.92
N ALA A 228 -20.90 3.18 27.94
CA ALA A 228 -20.72 1.79 27.52
C ALA A 228 -19.53 1.64 26.58
N TRP A 229 -18.82 0.52 26.67
CA TRP A 229 -17.76 0.13 25.76
C TRP A 229 -18.31 -0.68 24.58
N GLN A 230 -17.74 -0.49 23.39
CA GLN A 230 -18.09 -1.20 22.17
C GLN A 230 -16.83 -1.52 21.35
N TRP A 231 -16.87 -2.61 20.59
CA TRP A 231 -15.84 -2.93 19.60
C TRP A 231 -16.03 -2.13 18.30
N SER A 232 -14.92 -1.84 17.61
CA SER A 232 -14.84 -1.09 16.35
C SER A 232 -15.63 -1.75 15.21
N ASN A 233 -15.78 -3.08 15.24
CA ASN A 233 -16.62 -3.86 14.32
C ASN A 233 -18.12 -3.83 14.67
N GLY A 234 -18.51 -3.09 15.71
CA GLY A 234 -19.89 -2.94 16.16
C GLY A 234 -20.38 -4.05 17.11
N MET A 235 -19.61 -5.11 17.33
CA MET A 235 -20.00 -6.21 18.21
C MET A 235 -20.08 -5.78 19.68
N PRO A 236 -20.98 -6.39 20.48
CA PRO A 236 -21.07 -6.11 21.90
C PRO A 236 -19.82 -6.62 22.65
N VAL A 237 -19.45 -5.94 23.73
CA VAL A 237 -18.36 -6.36 24.61
C VAL A 237 -18.87 -7.47 25.54
N THR A 238 -18.49 -8.72 25.27
CA THR A 238 -18.86 -9.89 26.09
C THR A 238 -17.71 -10.42 26.95
N TYR A 239 -16.48 -10.00 26.67
CA TYR A 239 -15.27 -10.33 27.41
C TYR A 239 -14.50 -9.05 27.71
N THR A 240 -13.90 -8.99 28.90
CA THR A 240 -13.02 -7.87 29.29
C THR A 240 -11.80 -8.39 30.02
N ASN A 241 -10.65 -7.78 29.79
CA ASN A 241 -9.41 -8.08 30.51
C ASN A 241 -8.72 -6.83 31.07
N TRP A 242 -9.48 -5.92 31.65
CA TRP A 242 -8.96 -4.70 32.29
C TRP A 242 -7.89 -5.00 33.34
N ALA A 243 -6.86 -4.17 33.40
CA ALA A 243 -5.87 -4.24 34.45
C ALA A 243 -6.49 -3.85 35.81
N PRO A 244 -5.88 -4.26 36.95
CA PRO A 244 -6.38 -3.88 38.26
C PRO A 244 -6.49 -2.35 38.41
N GLY A 245 -7.71 -1.84 38.55
CA GLY A 245 -7.98 -0.40 38.65
C GLY A 245 -8.55 0.22 37.38
N GLU A 246 -8.51 -0.49 36.25
CA GLU A 246 -9.01 -0.03 34.96
C GLU A 246 -10.43 -0.56 34.65
N PRO A 247 -11.19 0.13 33.77
CA PRO A 247 -10.89 1.44 33.21
C PRO A 247 -11.10 2.55 34.26
N ASN A 248 -10.17 3.51 34.32
CA ASN A 248 -10.16 4.53 35.37
C ASN A 248 -10.60 5.93 34.88
N ASN A 249 -10.69 6.12 33.55
CA ASN A 249 -11.01 7.38 32.90
C ASN A 249 -10.18 8.56 33.42
N SER A 250 -8.86 8.42 33.48
CA SER A 250 -7.94 9.39 34.05
C SER A 250 -8.09 10.74 33.37
N GLY A 251 -8.18 11.81 34.17
CA GLY A 251 -8.40 13.16 33.64
C GLY A 251 -9.73 13.36 32.89
N GLY A 252 -10.61 12.34 32.87
CA GLY A 252 -11.91 12.39 32.20
C GLY A 252 -11.88 12.25 30.68
N ASN A 253 -10.76 11.84 30.09
CA ASN A 253 -10.57 11.81 28.63
C ASN A 253 -10.00 10.46 28.11
N GLU A 254 -10.18 9.36 28.83
CA GLU A 254 -9.67 8.05 28.40
C GLU A 254 -10.84 7.20 27.88
N HIS A 255 -10.94 7.12 26.57
CA HIS A 255 -12.12 6.56 25.89
C HIS A 255 -11.77 5.47 24.87
N CYS A 256 -10.50 5.10 24.77
CA CYS A 256 -10.02 4.10 23.84
C CYS A 256 -9.20 3.04 24.60
N GLY A 257 -9.42 1.76 24.29
CA GLY A 257 -8.76 0.65 24.97
C GLY A 257 -7.45 0.26 24.29
N GLN A 258 -6.43 0.01 25.09
CA GLN A 258 -5.13 -0.46 24.63
C GLN A 258 -4.62 -1.64 25.47
N ILE A 259 -3.75 -2.44 24.88
CA ILE A 259 -2.93 -3.42 25.58
C ILE A 259 -1.59 -2.78 25.92
N ASN A 260 -1.21 -2.91 27.19
CA ASN A 260 0.05 -2.38 27.69
C ASN A 260 0.87 -3.49 28.34
N ARG A 261 2.08 -3.75 27.81
CA ARG A 261 2.99 -4.77 28.34
C ARG A 261 3.49 -4.49 29.76
N PHE A 262 3.46 -3.24 30.21
CA PHE A 262 3.89 -2.86 31.56
C PHE A 262 2.88 -3.20 32.65
N TYR A 263 1.65 -3.56 32.29
CA TYR A 263 0.67 -4.13 33.21
C TYR A 263 0.81 -5.66 33.29
N PRO A 264 0.22 -6.33 34.31
CA PRO A 264 0.21 -7.78 34.38
C PRO A 264 -0.21 -8.40 33.04
N ALA A 265 0.53 -9.43 32.62
CA ALA A 265 0.54 -9.90 31.23
C ALA A 265 -0.88 -10.14 30.69
N SER A 266 -1.14 -9.54 29.52
CA SER A 266 -2.39 -9.55 28.74
C SER A 266 -3.51 -8.59 29.12
N THR A 267 -3.32 -7.67 30.09
CA THR A 267 -4.40 -6.76 30.55
C THR A 267 -4.51 -5.44 29.76
N TRP A 268 -5.67 -4.79 29.88
CA TRP A 268 -6.04 -3.57 29.14
C TRP A 268 -6.03 -2.33 30.01
N ASN A 269 -5.79 -1.18 29.39
CA ASN A 269 -5.94 0.15 29.95
C ASN A 269 -6.85 1.00 29.06
N ASP A 270 -7.59 1.95 29.63
CA ASP A 270 -8.19 3.04 28.86
C ASP A 270 -7.20 4.20 28.71
N GLU A 271 -7.22 4.86 27.56
CA GLU A 271 -6.22 5.87 27.19
C GLU A 271 -6.89 6.98 26.35
N PRO A 272 -6.35 8.21 26.33
CA PRO A 272 -6.85 9.25 25.44
C PRO A 272 -6.74 8.82 23.99
N CYS A 273 -7.83 8.93 23.24
CA CYS A 273 -7.92 8.40 21.87
C CYS A 273 -6.94 9.08 20.90
N ASP A 274 -6.52 10.31 21.20
CA ASP A 274 -5.56 11.08 20.40
C ASP A 274 -4.09 10.68 20.67
N THR A 275 -3.84 9.76 21.62
CA THR A 275 -2.48 9.28 21.91
C THR A 275 -1.95 8.46 20.72
N PRO A 276 -0.75 8.77 20.19
CA PRO A 276 -0.16 8.02 19.09
C PRO A 276 0.38 6.69 19.61
N LEU A 277 -0.23 5.56 19.22
CA LEU A 277 0.18 4.20 19.61
C LEU A 277 0.24 3.26 18.41
N PHE A 278 0.96 2.14 18.56
CA PHE A 278 0.85 1.00 17.65
C PHE A 278 -0.54 0.39 17.72
N PHE A 279 -0.89 -0.48 16.78
CA PHE A 279 -2.24 -1.03 16.73
C PHE A 279 -2.32 -2.37 16.03
N VAL A 280 -3.43 -3.07 16.28
CA VAL A 280 -3.70 -4.38 15.69
C VAL A 280 -5.01 -4.31 14.92
N CYS A 281 -4.97 -4.62 13.63
CA CYS A 281 -6.16 -4.86 12.83
C CYS A 281 -6.52 -6.36 12.83
N GLU A 282 -7.77 -6.66 12.52
CA GLU A 282 -8.34 -7.99 12.49
C GLU A 282 -9.36 -8.11 11.35
N SER A 283 -9.34 -9.23 10.64
CA SER A 283 -10.38 -9.57 9.66
C SER A 283 -11.70 -9.90 10.37
N PHE A 284 -12.83 -9.72 9.68
CA PHE A 284 -14.12 -10.02 10.28
C PHE A 284 -14.28 -11.54 10.50
N GLY A 285 -13.88 -12.00 11.67
CA GLY A 285 -14.21 -13.32 12.20
C GLY A 285 -15.44 -13.21 13.10
N GLY A 286 -16.62 -13.23 12.50
CA GLY A 286 -17.83 -13.51 13.25
C GLY A 286 -17.76 -14.94 13.83
N PRO A 287 -18.35 -15.20 15.01
CA PRO A 287 -18.35 -16.53 15.62
C PRO A 287 -18.96 -17.63 14.73
#